data_AF-A0A401LRZ8-F1
#
_entry.id   AF-A0A401LRZ8-F1
#
_cell.length_a   1.000
_cell.length_b   1.000
_cell.length_c   1.000
_cell.angle_alpha   90.00
_cell.angle_beta   90.00
_cell.angle_gamma   90.00
#
_symmetry.space_group_name_H-M   'P 1'
#
loop_
_entity.id
_entity.type
_entity.pdbx_description
1 polymer ?
#
loop_
_entity_poly.entity_id
_entity_poly.type
_entity_poly.pdbx_seq_one_letter_code
_entity_poly.pdbx_strand_id
1 'polypeptide(L)'
;MYNTFGNVLDVDTKFGATVLTTTNMKNGEAFTMGSWIIGDKDTRADPNNSTFQHEYGHYLQSQAMGWSYFSRVAFPSLLSASKNDGKHRYRAFESDANYRAFKYFNKNVTGFYTSKDEWNSNSPHVKGWDFKGNPLVPYGTPDGQRYVDYANGEQMKQLKESLSFSAKWYNFFMLISPFESQDFNGK
;
A
#
# COMPACT_ATOMS: atom_id res chain seq x y z
N MET A 1 -27.27 -10.39 -0.22
CA MET A 1 -26.21 -11.41 -0.42
C MET A 1 -25.96 -12.07 0.91
N TYR A 2 -25.97 -13.41 0.95
CA TYR A 2 -25.93 -14.19 2.20
C TYR A 2 -24.49 -14.54 2.61
N ASN A 3 -24.21 -14.30 3.89
CA ASN A 3 -22.95 -14.57 4.57
C ASN A 3 -22.89 -16.08 4.93
N THR A 4 -22.16 -16.87 4.15
CA THR A 4 -22.20 -18.35 4.27
C THR A 4 -21.20 -18.88 5.30
N PHE A 5 -20.21 -18.08 5.71
CA PHE A 5 -19.27 -18.39 6.78
C PHE A 5 -19.07 -17.13 7.63
N GLY A 6 -19.65 -17.11 8.83
CA GLY A 6 -19.85 -15.92 9.68
C GLY A 6 -18.60 -15.19 10.21
N ASN A 7 -17.71 -14.73 9.32
CA ASN A 7 -16.52 -13.94 9.65
C ASN A 7 -16.33 -12.71 8.75
N VAL A 8 -17.29 -12.40 7.87
CA VAL A 8 -17.33 -11.17 7.06
C VAL A 8 -18.30 -10.21 7.73
N LEU A 9 -17.80 -9.07 8.22
CA LEU A 9 -18.62 -8.09 8.94
C LEU A 9 -19.32 -7.10 7.99
N ASP A 10 -18.70 -6.75 6.86
CA ASP A 10 -19.21 -5.76 5.91
C ASP A 10 -18.56 -5.93 4.53
N VAL A 11 -19.25 -5.47 3.48
CA VAL A 11 -18.75 -5.43 2.10
C VAL A 11 -19.01 -4.04 1.53
N ASP A 12 -17.97 -3.23 1.39
CA ASP A 12 -18.06 -1.90 0.77
C ASP A 12 -17.34 -1.90 -0.59
N THR A 13 -18.01 -1.40 -1.63
CA THR A 13 -17.42 -1.25 -2.96
C THR A 13 -17.30 0.22 -3.28
N LYS A 14 -16.06 0.74 -3.23
CA LYS A 14 -15.78 2.14 -3.50
C LYS A 14 -14.50 2.27 -4.31
N PHE A 15 -14.49 3.21 -5.25
CA PHE A 15 -13.37 3.47 -6.14
C PHE A 15 -12.91 2.23 -6.97
N GLY A 16 -13.77 1.21 -7.11
CA GLY A 16 -13.49 -0.02 -7.86
C GLY A 16 -12.84 -1.14 -7.05
N ALA A 17 -12.52 -0.92 -5.76
CA ALA A 17 -12.08 -1.96 -4.84
C ALA A 17 -13.25 -2.46 -3.97
N THR A 18 -13.22 -3.73 -3.59
CA THR A 18 -14.16 -4.32 -2.62
C THR A 18 -13.44 -4.56 -1.30
N VAL A 19 -13.91 -3.92 -0.23
CA VAL A 19 -13.37 -4.05 1.12
C VAL A 19 -14.18 -5.07 1.90
N LEU A 20 -13.48 -6.05 2.46
CA LEU A 20 -14.01 -7.10 3.33
C LEU A 20 -13.39 -6.95 4.70
N THR A 21 -14.21 -6.82 5.74
CA THR A 21 -13.70 -6.74 7.12
C THR A 21 -13.91 -8.03 7.89
N THR A 22 -12.93 -8.45 8.70
CA THR A 22 -13.00 -9.66 9.53
C THR A 22 -12.55 -9.41 10.98
N THR A 23 -13.07 -10.21 11.91
CA THR A 23 -12.63 -10.23 13.32
C THR A 23 -11.35 -11.02 13.56
N ASN A 24 -10.87 -11.76 12.55
CA ASN A 24 -9.71 -12.65 12.68
C ASN A 24 -8.37 -11.95 12.41
N MET A 25 -8.40 -10.65 12.09
CA MET A 25 -7.24 -9.79 11.90
C MET A 25 -7.10 -8.83 13.08
N LYS A 26 -5.86 -8.54 13.50
CA LYS A 26 -5.60 -7.57 14.56
C LYS A 26 -5.79 -6.15 14.03
N ASN A 27 -6.00 -5.19 14.93
CA ASN A 27 -6.16 -3.78 14.55
C ASN A 27 -4.97 -3.28 13.70
N GLY A 28 -5.28 -2.73 12.53
CA GLY A 28 -4.31 -2.24 11.55
C GLY A 28 -3.77 -3.31 10.60
N GLU A 29 -4.20 -4.57 10.72
CA GLU A 29 -3.85 -5.62 9.75
C GLU A 29 -4.84 -5.60 8.60
N ALA A 30 -4.30 -5.49 7.38
CA ALA A 30 -5.03 -5.69 6.16
C ALA A 30 -4.10 -6.26 5.07
N PHE A 31 -4.70 -6.74 4.00
CA PHE A 31 -3.99 -7.24 2.83
C PHE A 31 -4.84 -7.11 1.56
N THR A 32 -4.19 -6.67 0.48
CA THR A 32 -4.82 -6.53 -0.82
C THR A 32 -4.50 -7.69 -1.75
N MET A 33 -5.55 -8.31 -2.27
CA MET A 33 -5.51 -9.40 -3.22
C MET A 33 -6.29 -9.05 -4.49
N GLY A 34 -5.60 -8.47 -5.48
CA GLY A 34 -6.24 -8.02 -6.71
C GLY A 34 -7.21 -6.87 -6.44
N SER A 35 -8.50 -7.08 -6.70
CA SER A 35 -9.58 -6.10 -6.44
C SER A 35 -10.16 -6.17 -5.02
N TRP A 36 -9.69 -7.10 -4.20
CA TRP A 36 -10.21 -7.33 -2.85
C TRP A 36 -9.22 -6.80 -1.80
N ILE A 37 -9.72 -6.01 -0.86
CA ILE A 37 -8.99 -5.56 0.31
C ILE A 37 -9.61 -6.27 1.51
N ILE A 38 -8.84 -7.10 2.21
CA ILE A 38 -9.30 -7.81 3.39
C ILE A 38 -8.61 -7.18 4.59
N GLY A 39 -9.36 -6.59 5.51
CA GLY A 39 -8.82 -5.92 6.68
C GLY A 39 -9.53 -6.26 7.97
N ASP A 40 -9.02 -5.73 9.07
CA ASP A 40 -9.69 -5.82 10.36
C ASP A 40 -11.04 -5.08 10.37
N LYS A 41 -11.80 -5.23 11.46
CA LYS A 41 -13.14 -4.65 11.65
C LYS A 41 -13.24 -3.14 11.42
N ASP A 42 -12.14 -2.39 11.53
CA ASP A 42 -12.06 -0.94 11.40
C ASP A 42 -11.57 -0.49 10.01
N THR A 43 -11.24 -1.42 9.10
CA THR A 43 -10.87 -1.10 7.72
C THR A 43 -12.10 -0.74 6.89
N ARG A 44 -12.40 0.55 6.79
CA ARG A 44 -13.53 1.07 5.99
C ARG A 44 -13.06 1.55 4.63
N ALA A 45 -13.89 1.48 3.59
CA ALA A 45 -13.61 2.12 2.30
C ALA A 45 -13.77 3.65 2.37
N ASP A 46 -13.03 4.27 3.29
CA ASP A 46 -12.98 5.70 3.53
C ASP A 46 -11.59 6.20 3.14
N PRO A 47 -11.46 7.16 2.21
CA PRO A 47 -10.17 7.72 1.85
C PRO A 47 -9.42 8.34 3.04
N ASN A 48 -10.07 8.68 4.16
CA ASN A 48 -9.41 9.16 5.38
C ASN A 48 -9.00 8.05 6.37
N ASN A 49 -9.35 6.78 6.09
CA ASN A 49 -8.91 5.65 6.88
C ASN A 49 -7.49 5.23 6.47
N SER A 50 -6.54 5.30 7.41
CA SER A 50 -5.12 5.06 7.16
C SER A 50 -4.82 3.66 6.59
N THR A 51 -5.47 2.62 7.11
CA THR A 51 -5.33 1.24 6.60
C THR A 51 -5.83 1.14 5.16
N PHE A 52 -7.01 1.70 4.89
CA PHE A 52 -7.56 1.71 3.54
C PHE A 52 -6.71 2.52 2.56
N GLN A 53 -6.15 3.65 2.98
CA GLN A 53 -5.23 4.44 2.16
C GLN A 53 -4.07 3.60 1.64
N HIS A 54 -3.44 2.84 2.53
CA HIS A 54 -2.33 1.95 2.22
C HIS A 54 -2.72 0.83 1.25
N GLU A 55 -3.74 0.06 1.62
CA GLU A 55 -4.21 -1.09 0.84
C GLU A 55 -4.74 -0.68 -0.54
N TYR A 56 -5.36 0.49 -0.64
CA TYR A 56 -5.78 1.02 -1.93
C TYR A 56 -4.58 1.29 -2.85
N GLY A 57 -3.41 1.61 -2.29
CA GLY A 57 -2.16 1.71 -3.03
C GLY A 57 -1.75 0.38 -3.67
N HIS A 58 -1.87 -0.71 -2.90
CA HIS A 58 -1.65 -2.06 -3.40
C HIS A 58 -2.69 -2.49 -4.44
N TYR A 59 -3.95 -2.05 -4.29
CA TYR A 59 -4.97 -2.24 -5.32
C TYR A 59 -4.56 -1.56 -6.64
N LEU A 60 -4.06 -0.32 -6.58
CA LEU A 60 -3.54 0.37 -7.77
C LEU A 60 -2.29 -0.30 -8.36
N GLN A 61 -1.46 -0.95 -7.54
CA GLN A 61 -0.35 -1.77 -8.03
C GLN A 61 -0.85 -3.03 -8.72
N SER A 62 -1.87 -3.71 -8.16
CA SER A 62 -2.45 -4.92 -8.75
C SER A 62 -3.07 -4.63 -10.11
N GLN A 63 -3.78 -3.52 -10.25
CA GLN A 63 -4.32 -3.04 -11.53
C GLN A 63 -3.21 -2.76 -12.56
N ALA A 64 -2.07 -2.21 -12.13
CA ALA A 64 -0.96 -1.89 -13.02
C ALA A 64 -0.09 -3.11 -13.40
N MET A 65 0.03 -4.10 -12.52
CA MET A 65 0.94 -5.24 -12.66
C MET A 65 0.25 -6.54 -13.10
N GLY A 66 -1.07 -6.61 -13.00
CA GLY A 66 -1.85 -7.83 -13.23
C GLY A 66 -1.34 -8.99 -12.37
N TRP A 67 -1.24 -10.18 -12.95
CA TRP A 67 -0.79 -11.40 -12.26
C TRP A 67 0.61 -11.29 -11.62
N SER A 68 1.50 -10.43 -12.13
CA SER A 68 2.84 -10.29 -11.57
C SER A 68 2.85 -9.65 -10.17
N TYR A 69 1.75 -8.99 -9.77
CA TYR A 69 1.56 -8.41 -8.44
C TYR A 69 1.75 -9.43 -7.32
N PHE A 70 1.25 -10.65 -7.48
CA PHE A 70 1.32 -11.68 -6.44
C PHE A 70 2.76 -12.02 -6.06
N SER A 71 3.60 -12.32 -7.05
CA SER A 71 5.00 -12.66 -6.85
C SER A 71 5.88 -11.49 -6.39
N ARG A 72 5.53 -10.26 -6.79
CA ARG A 72 6.39 -9.07 -6.60
C ARG A 72 6.04 -8.22 -5.38
N VAL A 73 4.78 -8.25 -4.97
CA VAL A 73 4.25 -7.38 -3.91
C VAL A 73 3.50 -8.22 -2.90
N ALA A 74 2.43 -8.92 -3.31
CA ALA A 74 1.51 -9.57 -2.38
C ALA A 74 2.20 -10.61 -1.46
N PHE A 75 2.96 -11.56 -2.02
CA PHE A 75 3.69 -12.53 -1.20
C PHE A 75 4.84 -11.89 -0.39
N PRO A 76 5.69 -11.02 -0.97
CA PRO A 76 6.69 -10.27 -0.19
C PRO A 76 6.12 -9.44 0.96
N SER A 77 5.01 -8.72 0.77
CA SER A 77 4.32 -7.93 1.79
C SER A 77 3.86 -8.82 2.95
N LEU A 78 3.21 -9.94 2.65
CA LEU A 78 2.77 -10.91 3.67
C LEU A 78 3.95 -11.52 4.45
N LEU A 79 5.00 -11.95 3.75
CA LEU A 79 6.20 -12.54 4.34
C LEU A 79 7.03 -11.56 5.17
N SER A 80 6.83 -10.26 5.00
CA SER A 80 7.57 -9.24 5.73
C SER A 80 6.79 -8.64 6.88
N ALA A 81 5.46 -8.57 6.77
CA ALA A 81 4.60 -8.27 7.90
C ALA A 81 4.81 -9.31 9.03
N SER A 82 5.01 -10.58 8.68
CA SER A 82 5.27 -11.65 9.65
C SER A 82 6.66 -11.62 10.31
N LYS A 83 7.64 -10.92 9.70
CA LYS A 83 9.02 -10.83 10.23
C LYS A 83 9.21 -9.73 11.27
N ASN A 84 8.22 -8.85 11.45
CA ASN A 84 8.15 -7.82 12.49
C ASN A 84 9.45 -6.97 12.62
N ASP A 85 10.12 -6.70 11.50
CA ASP A 85 11.45 -6.07 11.44
C ASP A 85 11.42 -4.52 11.53
N GLY A 86 10.21 -3.93 11.66
CA GLY A 86 9.98 -2.48 11.70
C GLY A 86 10.26 -1.73 10.39
N LYS A 87 10.77 -2.40 9.36
CA LYS A 87 11.23 -1.80 8.09
C LYS A 87 10.26 -2.05 6.93
N HIS A 88 9.27 -2.92 7.13
CA HIS A 88 8.22 -3.29 6.17
C HIS A 88 7.72 -2.09 5.33
N ARG A 89 7.15 -1.06 5.98
CA ARG A 89 6.55 0.14 5.34
C ARG A 89 7.48 1.00 4.46
N TYR A 90 8.79 0.75 4.47
CA TYR A 90 9.79 1.49 3.69
C TYR A 90 10.39 0.67 2.55
N ARG A 91 9.90 -0.54 2.33
CA ARG A 91 10.28 -1.34 1.16
C ARG A 91 9.73 -0.65 -0.08
N ALA A 92 10.46 -0.77 -1.20
CA ALA A 92 10.15 -0.04 -2.43
C ALA A 92 8.70 -0.26 -2.91
N PHE A 93 8.15 -1.47 -2.74
CA PHE A 93 6.75 -1.75 -3.10
C PHE A 93 5.73 -1.12 -2.14
N GLU A 94 6.03 -1.02 -0.84
CA GLU A 94 5.17 -0.36 0.15
C GLU A 94 5.15 1.16 -0.05
N SER A 95 6.31 1.76 -0.32
CA SER A 95 6.39 3.19 -0.61
C SER A 95 5.78 3.57 -1.96
N ASP A 96 5.89 2.72 -2.98
CA ASP A 96 5.19 2.89 -4.27
C ASP A 96 3.67 2.80 -4.10
N ALA A 97 3.17 1.89 -3.24
CA ALA A 97 1.76 1.79 -2.91
C ALA A 97 1.25 3.11 -2.27
N ASN A 98 1.95 3.59 -1.24
CA ASN A 98 1.64 4.87 -0.59
C ASN A 98 1.61 6.03 -1.59
N TYR A 99 2.61 6.14 -2.47
CA TYR A 99 2.67 7.17 -3.49
C TYR A 99 1.46 7.13 -4.45
N ARG A 100 1.08 5.94 -4.92
CA ARG A 100 -0.06 5.75 -5.85
C ARG A 100 -1.38 6.16 -5.20
N ALA A 101 -1.62 5.71 -3.98
CA ALA A 101 -2.83 6.05 -3.23
C ALA A 101 -2.89 7.54 -2.91
N PHE A 102 -1.80 8.13 -2.42
CA PHE A 102 -1.71 9.57 -2.15
C PHE A 102 -2.09 10.40 -3.38
N LYS A 103 -1.49 10.07 -4.53
CA LYS A 103 -1.80 10.75 -5.80
C LYS A 103 -3.24 10.52 -6.23
N TYR A 104 -3.76 9.31 -6.08
CA TYR A 104 -5.13 8.97 -6.49
C TYR A 104 -6.18 9.72 -5.67
N PHE A 105 -6.10 9.68 -4.34
CA PHE A 105 -7.11 10.29 -3.49
C PHE A 105 -7.10 11.82 -3.60
N ASN A 106 -5.93 12.45 -3.64
CA ASN A 106 -5.86 13.90 -3.88
C ASN A 106 -6.43 14.32 -5.23
N LYS A 107 -6.32 13.46 -6.26
CA LYS A 107 -6.87 13.74 -7.58
C LYS A 107 -8.39 13.49 -7.67
N ASN A 108 -8.90 12.45 -7.01
CA ASN A 108 -10.23 11.91 -7.29
C ASN A 108 -11.23 12.06 -6.15
N VAL A 109 -10.81 12.47 -4.95
CA VAL A 109 -11.70 12.67 -3.80
C VAL A 109 -11.79 14.16 -3.49
N THR A 110 -12.97 14.72 -3.73
CA THR A 110 -13.28 16.12 -3.40
C THR A 110 -13.06 16.37 -1.91
N GLY A 111 -12.31 17.42 -1.59
CA GLY A 111 -12.02 17.79 -0.21
C GLY A 111 -11.03 16.88 0.50
N PHE A 112 -10.32 15.98 -0.20
CA PHE A 112 -9.28 15.16 0.43
C PHE A 112 -7.97 15.92 0.67
N TYR A 113 -7.64 16.86 -0.20
CA TYR A 113 -6.44 17.66 -0.05
C TYR A 113 -6.44 18.43 1.28
N THR A 114 -5.29 18.42 1.94
CA THR A 114 -5.02 19.10 3.21
C THR A 114 -3.71 19.84 3.06
N SER A 115 -3.72 21.16 3.22
CA SER A 115 -2.51 21.99 3.24
C SER A 115 -1.66 21.71 4.48
N LYS A 116 -0.41 22.21 4.53
CA LYS A 116 0.46 22.01 5.70
C LYS A 116 -0.14 22.61 6.98
N ASP A 117 -0.74 23.79 6.88
CA ASP A 117 -1.36 24.48 8.01
C ASP A 117 -2.64 23.77 8.48
N GLU A 118 -3.47 23.31 7.55
CA GLU A 118 -4.62 22.46 7.88
C GLU A 118 -4.16 21.14 8.51
N TRP A 119 -3.09 20.53 8.01
CA TRP A 119 -2.56 19.28 8.57
C TRP A 119 -2.07 19.51 10.01
N ASN A 120 -1.32 20.58 10.25
CA ASN A 120 -0.84 20.94 11.59
C ASN A 120 -1.98 21.26 12.58
N SER A 121 -3.07 21.86 12.10
CA SER A 121 -4.21 22.29 12.95
C SER A 121 -5.30 21.22 13.09
N ASN A 122 -5.38 20.28 12.16
CA ASN A 122 -6.30 19.15 12.20
C ASN A 122 -5.74 18.06 13.12
N SER A 123 -5.99 18.14 14.43
CA SER A 123 -5.70 17.07 15.39
C SER A 123 -7.01 16.40 15.78
N PRO A 124 -7.21 15.08 15.56
CA PRO A 124 -6.21 14.03 15.29
C PRO A 124 -6.00 13.63 13.80
N HIS A 125 -5.78 14.58 12.89
CA HIS A 125 -5.53 14.38 11.45
C HIS A 125 -6.64 13.60 10.73
N VAL A 126 -7.89 14.00 10.94
CA VAL A 126 -9.09 13.28 10.47
C VAL A 126 -9.32 13.39 8.95
N LYS A 127 -8.60 14.30 8.28
CA LYS A 127 -8.85 14.67 6.88
C LYS A 127 -7.54 14.63 6.09
N GLY A 128 -7.58 13.93 4.97
CA GLY A 128 -6.47 13.82 4.04
C GLY A 128 -5.56 12.64 4.34
N TRP A 129 -4.35 12.70 3.78
CA TRP A 129 -3.39 11.62 3.86
C TRP A 129 -2.78 11.46 5.26
N ASP A 130 -2.75 10.24 5.79
CA ASP A 130 -2.06 9.94 7.05
C ASP A 130 -0.56 9.75 6.80
N PHE A 131 0.20 10.85 6.89
CA PHE A 131 1.66 10.84 6.73
C PHE A 131 2.40 10.07 7.84
N LYS A 132 1.75 9.76 8.96
CA LYS A 132 2.35 9.00 10.07
C LYS A 132 2.21 7.49 9.86
N GLY A 133 1.00 7.06 9.47
CA GLY A 133 0.73 5.66 9.10
C GLY A 133 1.40 5.28 7.78
N ASN A 134 1.30 6.16 6.79
CA ASN A 134 1.69 5.92 5.40
C ASN A 134 2.76 6.93 4.94
N PRO A 135 4.01 6.79 5.40
CA PRO A 135 5.07 7.74 5.06
C PRO A 135 5.33 7.76 3.55
N LEU A 136 5.55 8.96 3.03
CA LEU A 136 5.97 9.23 1.65
C LEU A 136 7.46 9.57 1.59
N VAL A 137 8.26 8.95 2.47
CA VAL A 137 9.69 9.22 2.63
C VAL A 137 10.42 7.93 3.05
N PRO A 138 11.74 7.82 2.80
CA PRO A 138 12.55 6.69 3.28
C PRO A 138 12.54 6.52 4.80
N TYR A 139 12.95 5.35 5.27
CA TYR A 139 13.08 5.08 6.71
C TYR A 139 14.09 6.03 7.37
N GLY A 140 13.73 6.59 8.53
CA GLY A 140 14.62 7.47 9.30
C GLY A 140 14.55 8.95 8.92
N THR A 141 13.67 9.35 8.01
CA THR A 141 13.43 10.77 7.69
C THR A 141 12.86 11.52 8.92
N PRO A 142 13.41 12.68 9.31
CA PRO A 142 12.93 13.45 10.46
C PRO A 142 11.46 13.90 10.34
N ASP A 143 10.76 13.99 11.46
CA ASP A 143 9.31 14.26 11.56
C ASP A 143 8.84 15.51 10.80
N GLY A 144 9.68 16.55 10.70
CA GLY A 144 9.38 17.79 9.98
C GLY A 144 9.29 17.67 8.45
N GLN A 145 9.71 16.53 7.88
CA GLN A 145 9.66 16.24 6.43
C GLN A 145 8.56 15.22 6.06
N ARG A 146 7.65 14.89 6.98
CA ARG A 146 6.58 13.91 6.72
C ARG A 146 5.48 14.44 5.80
N TYR A 147 5.18 15.74 5.86
CA TYR A 147 4.15 16.34 5.02
C TYR A 147 4.66 16.54 3.59
N VAL A 148 3.83 16.14 2.62
CA VAL A 148 4.02 16.39 1.19
C VAL A 148 2.87 17.26 0.68
N ASP A 149 3.21 18.32 -0.05
CA ASP A 149 2.24 19.14 -0.75
C ASP A 149 1.92 18.53 -2.14
N TYR A 150 0.70 18.00 -2.29
CA TYR A 150 0.23 17.47 -3.58
C TYR A 150 0.15 18.54 -4.69
N ALA A 151 -0.12 19.79 -4.35
CA ALA A 151 -0.18 20.89 -5.31
C ALA A 151 1.22 21.34 -5.76
N ASN A 152 2.27 20.98 -5.01
CA ASN A 152 3.64 21.25 -5.38
C ASN A 152 4.16 20.23 -6.40
N GLY A 153 4.15 20.61 -7.69
CA GLY A 153 4.57 19.76 -8.79
C GLY A 153 6.02 19.27 -8.71
N GLU A 154 6.93 20.05 -8.10
CA GLU A 154 8.32 19.65 -7.92
C GLU A 154 8.46 18.55 -6.86
N GLN A 155 7.80 18.71 -5.71
CA GLN A 155 7.74 17.66 -4.68
C GLN A 155 7.16 16.37 -5.26
N MET A 156 6.06 16.46 -6.01
CA MET A 156 5.44 15.30 -6.65
C MET A 156 6.33 14.60 -7.67
N LYS A 157 7.21 15.34 -8.35
CA LYS A 157 8.20 14.78 -9.28
C LYS A 157 9.30 14.03 -8.51
N GLN A 158 9.87 14.65 -7.47
CA GLN A 158 10.90 14.03 -6.62
C GLN A 158 10.39 12.76 -5.93
N LEU A 159 9.13 12.78 -5.45
CA LEU A 159 8.47 11.60 -4.87
C LEU A 159 8.31 10.46 -5.86
N LYS A 160 7.90 10.79 -7.09
CA LYS A 160 7.80 9.77 -8.15
C LYS A 160 9.16 9.13 -8.39
N GLU A 161 10.22 9.93 -8.51
CA GLU A 161 11.57 9.43 -8.80
C GLU A 161 12.14 8.58 -7.66
N SER A 162 11.82 8.91 -6.41
CA SER A 162 12.35 8.22 -5.22
C SER A 162 11.54 7.00 -4.79
N LEU A 163 10.21 7.03 -4.93
CA LEU A 163 9.33 5.99 -4.39
C LEU A 163 8.74 5.08 -5.46
N SER A 164 8.69 5.49 -6.74
CA SER A 164 8.03 4.66 -7.74
C SER A 164 8.84 3.41 -8.07
N PHE A 165 8.21 2.26 -7.88
CA PHE A 165 8.83 0.97 -8.14
C PHE A 165 8.59 0.57 -9.60
N SER A 166 9.60 0.76 -10.45
CA SER A 166 9.61 0.25 -11.82
C SER A 166 10.12 -1.20 -11.83
N ALA A 167 9.24 -2.17 -11.59
CA ALA A 167 9.53 -3.56 -11.84
C ALA A 167 9.55 -3.83 -13.35
N LYS A 168 10.69 -3.58 -14.02
CA LYS A 168 10.83 -3.85 -15.45
C LYS A 168 10.41 -5.30 -15.75
N TRP A 169 9.60 -5.49 -16.79
CA TRP A 169 8.92 -6.74 -17.11
C TRP A 169 9.86 -7.95 -17.25
N TYR A 170 11.11 -7.72 -17.68
CA TYR A 170 12.12 -8.77 -17.89
C TYR A 170 12.70 -9.38 -16.60
N ASN A 171 12.49 -8.80 -15.41
CA ASN A 171 12.86 -9.47 -14.15
C ASN A 171 12.03 -10.73 -13.85
N PHE A 172 10.99 -11.00 -14.65
CA PHE A 172 10.19 -12.23 -14.59
C PHE A 172 10.99 -13.48 -15.02
N PHE A 173 11.86 -13.37 -16.02
CA PHE A 173 12.55 -14.53 -16.59
C PHE A 173 13.77 -15.02 -15.79
N MET A 174 14.23 -14.27 -14.79
CA MET A 174 15.34 -14.71 -13.92
C MET A 174 14.89 -15.58 -12.73
N LEU A 175 13.59 -15.67 -12.43
CA LEU A 175 13.05 -16.48 -11.33
C LEU A 175 12.46 -17.83 -11.78
N ILE A 176 12.40 -18.07 -13.10
CA ILE A 176 11.95 -19.33 -13.71
C ILE A 176 13.07 -20.02 -14.50
N SER A 177 14.34 -19.70 -14.19
CA SER A 177 15.44 -20.60 -14.52
C SER A 177 15.25 -21.88 -13.69
N PRO A 178 15.07 -23.06 -14.31
CA PRO A 178 15.02 -24.29 -13.55
C PRO A 178 16.39 -24.51 -12.91
N PHE A 179 16.34 -24.88 -11.63
CA PHE A 179 17.36 -25.59 -10.87
C PHE A 179 18.51 -26.13 -11.76
N GLU A 180 19.65 -25.43 -11.80
CA GLU A 180 20.89 -26.07 -12.23
C GLU A 180 21.23 -27.09 -11.15
N SER A 181 21.05 -28.36 -11.51
CA SER A 181 21.51 -29.50 -10.74
C SER A 181 22.99 -29.33 -10.42
N GLN A 182 23.33 -29.58 -9.16
CA GLN A 182 24.70 -29.83 -8.75
C GLN A 182 25.29 -30.96 -9.61
N ASP A 183 26.22 -30.63 -10.49
CA ASP A 183 27.13 -31.63 -11.05
C ASP A 183 28.25 -31.86 -10.04
N PHE A 184 28.14 -32.98 -9.34
CA PHE A 184 29.28 -33.71 -8.79
C PHE A 184 30.28 -34.00 -9.93
N ASN A 185 31.52 -33.55 -9.77
CA ASN A 185 32.75 -34.16 -10.29
C ASN A 185 33.91 -33.50 -9.52
N GLY A 186 34.67 -34.14 -8.64
CA GLY A 186 35.17 -35.50 -8.73
C GLY A 186 36.42 -35.52 -9.60
N LYS A 187 37.52 -34.91 -9.14
CA LYS A 187 38.92 -35.33 -9.32
C LYS A 187 39.79 -34.72 -8.22
#